data_AF-H0TCC4-F1
#
_entry.id   AF-H0TCC4-F1
#
_cell.length_a   1.000
_cell.length_b   1.000
_cell.length_c   1.000
_cell.angle_alpha   90.00
_cell.angle_beta   90.00
_cell.angle_gamma   90.00
#
_symmetry.space_group_name_H-M   'P 1'
#
loop_
_entity.id
_entity.type
_entity.pdbx_description
1 polymer ?
#
loop_
_entity_poly.entity_id
_entity_poly.type
_entity_poly.pdbx_seq_one_letter_code
_entity_poly.pdbx_strand_id
1 'polypeptide(L)'
;MTVEPALPGLSKDTLRSKRPRLSYIVAAVALIGWIGSVTMQFALPHLSEWLGWIYLIGIAILFALLIRAAIGRRWQDSAIFAVIWCVVLFPLYAPITASWMRVEAFRAHVSPIASYLSQCKLIDFVAGNAKQKLGRCENLGTGGEEVLEIFYDTTGLIVAPPAQRTPEWRAAMGHFSPTAVHLEGEGRARRLFGDFYEIALFPHDYDGSNDDF
;
A
#
# COMPACT_ATOMS: atom_id res chain seq x y z
N MET A 1 -3.76 -74.30 30.40
CA MET A 1 -4.22 -72.90 30.47
C MET A 1 -3.07 -72.02 30.05
N THR A 2 -3.05 -71.65 28.77
CA THR A 2 -2.06 -70.76 28.16
C THR A 2 -2.59 -69.34 28.23
N VAL A 3 -1.91 -68.49 28.99
CA VAL A 3 -2.25 -67.07 29.16
C VAL A 3 -1.68 -66.31 27.96
N GLU A 4 -2.58 -65.77 27.15
CA GLU A 4 -2.29 -64.94 25.98
C GLU A 4 -1.91 -63.53 26.48
N PRO A 5 -0.73 -62.99 26.12
CA PRO A 5 -0.36 -61.63 26.52
C PRO A 5 -1.13 -60.61 25.67
N ALA A 6 -1.99 -59.84 26.35
CA ALA A 6 -2.69 -58.71 25.77
C ALA A 6 -1.68 -57.69 25.21
N LEU A 7 -1.72 -57.50 23.89
CA LEU A 7 -0.99 -56.46 23.18
C LEU A 7 -1.37 -55.08 23.75
N PRO A 8 -0.40 -54.27 24.20
CA PRO A 8 -0.65 -52.96 24.77
C PRO A 8 -1.25 -52.04 23.69
N GLY A 9 -2.27 -51.31 24.11
CA GLY A 9 -3.11 -50.50 23.25
C GLY A 9 -2.31 -49.61 22.31
N LEU A 10 -2.60 -49.76 21.01
CA LEU A 10 -2.39 -48.70 20.04
C LEU A 10 -3.18 -47.49 20.53
N SER A 11 -2.45 -46.60 21.21
CA SER A 11 -2.93 -45.32 21.71
C SER A 11 -3.65 -44.57 20.59
N LYS A 12 -4.94 -44.29 20.82
CA LYS A 12 -5.78 -43.41 19.99
C LYS A 12 -5.28 -41.95 19.98
N ASP A 13 -4.14 -41.63 20.61
CA ASP A 13 -3.61 -40.28 20.70
C ASP A 13 -2.85 -39.82 19.45
N THR A 14 -2.61 -40.69 18.48
CA THR A 14 -1.99 -40.32 17.20
C THR A 14 -2.92 -39.56 16.24
N LEU A 15 -4.21 -39.41 16.56
CA LEU A 15 -5.15 -38.60 15.78
C LEU A 15 -5.26 -37.13 16.25
N ARG A 16 -4.41 -36.70 17.20
CA ARG A 16 -4.50 -35.36 17.83
C ARG A 16 -3.56 -34.29 17.26
N SER A 17 -3.00 -34.46 16.05
CA SER A 17 -2.04 -33.48 15.50
C SER A 17 -2.20 -33.25 13.99
N LYS A 18 -3.34 -32.71 13.55
CA LYS A 18 -3.52 -32.21 12.17
C LYS A 18 -4.29 -30.88 12.08
N ARG A 19 -4.31 -30.07 13.15
CA ARG A 19 -5.04 -28.79 13.18
C ARG A 19 -4.27 -27.48 12.96
N PRO A 20 -2.94 -27.42 12.72
CA PRO A 20 -2.31 -26.15 12.37
C PRO A 20 -2.41 -25.82 10.86
N ARG A 21 -2.96 -26.70 10.01
CA ARG A 21 -3.03 -26.45 8.55
C ARG A 21 -3.88 -25.24 8.18
N LEU A 22 -4.99 -25.02 8.90
CA LEU A 22 -5.90 -23.92 8.57
C LEU A 22 -5.29 -22.54 8.86
N SER A 23 -4.59 -22.38 9.98
CA SER A 23 -3.96 -21.09 10.32
C SER A 23 -2.88 -20.70 9.32
N TYR A 24 -2.09 -21.66 8.84
CA TYR A 24 -1.11 -21.39 7.78
C TYR A 24 -1.76 -21.00 6.46
N ILE A 25 -2.86 -21.65 6.07
CA ILE A 25 -3.61 -21.28 4.86
C ILE A 25 -4.16 -19.85 4.99
N VAL A 26 -4.78 -19.52 6.11
CA VAL A 26 -5.31 -18.16 6.36
C VAL A 26 -4.19 -17.13 6.35
N ALA A 27 -3.05 -17.42 6.99
CA ALA A 27 -1.89 -16.52 6.98
C ALA A 27 -1.33 -16.32 5.57
N ALA A 28 -1.20 -17.40 4.78
CA ALA A 28 -0.74 -17.32 3.40
C ALA A 28 -1.70 -16.48 2.53
N VAL A 29 -3.02 -16.71 2.65
CA VAL A 29 -4.04 -15.93 1.95
C VAL A 29 -3.99 -14.46 2.34
N ALA A 30 -3.83 -14.16 3.63
CA ALA A 30 -3.69 -12.79 4.10
C ALA A 30 -2.46 -12.11 3.49
N LEU A 31 -1.30 -12.76 3.55
CA LEU A 31 -0.06 -12.21 2.97
C LEU A 31 -0.15 -12.01 1.45
N ILE A 32 -0.72 -12.97 0.73
CA ILE A 32 -0.97 -12.84 -0.72
C ILE A 32 -1.93 -11.68 -0.99
N GLY A 33 -2.97 -11.52 -0.18
CA GLY A 33 -3.89 -10.37 -0.26
C GLY A 33 -3.15 -9.05 -0.07
N TRP A 34 -2.27 -8.96 0.92
CA TRP A 34 -1.48 -7.75 1.16
C TRP A 34 -0.52 -7.43 0.00
N ILE A 35 0.30 -8.40 -0.42
CA ILE A 35 1.24 -8.22 -1.55
C ILE A 35 0.47 -7.86 -2.83
N GLY A 36 -0.59 -8.62 -3.11
CA GLY A 36 -1.46 -8.42 -4.25
C GLY A 36 -2.08 -7.02 -4.26
N SER A 37 -2.57 -6.55 -3.12
CA SER A 37 -3.12 -5.21 -2.97
C SER A 37 -2.09 -4.14 -3.35
N VAL A 38 -0.90 -4.16 -2.75
CA VAL A 38 0.16 -3.17 -3.05
C VAL A 38 0.57 -3.20 -4.53
N THR A 39 0.72 -4.40 -5.11
CA THR A 39 1.15 -4.53 -6.51
C THR A 39 0.08 -4.14 -7.53
N MET A 40 -1.19 -4.39 -7.22
CA MET A 40 -2.32 -4.09 -8.12
C MET A 40 -2.83 -2.65 -7.99
N GLN A 41 -2.27 -1.85 -7.08
CA GLN A 41 -2.73 -0.50 -6.79
C GLN A 41 -2.84 0.39 -8.04
N PHE A 42 -1.90 0.27 -8.99
CA PHE A 42 -1.89 1.09 -10.22
C PHE A 42 -2.64 0.43 -11.39
N ALA A 43 -2.50 -0.89 -11.55
CA ALA A 43 -3.09 -1.59 -12.69
C ALA A 43 -4.60 -1.79 -12.56
N LEU A 44 -5.08 -2.12 -11.37
CA LEU A 44 -6.47 -2.48 -11.08
C LEU A 44 -6.84 -1.99 -9.66
N PRO A 45 -7.10 -0.69 -9.47
CA PRO A 45 -7.31 -0.10 -8.15
C PRO A 45 -8.46 -0.77 -7.38
N HIS A 46 -9.54 -1.13 -8.08
CA HIS A 46 -10.65 -1.85 -7.46
C HIS A 46 -10.25 -3.25 -6.94
N LEU A 47 -9.45 -4.00 -7.71
CA LEU A 47 -8.95 -5.31 -7.26
C LEU A 47 -7.98 -5.16 -6.08
N SER A 48 -7.14 -4.13 -6.11
CA SER A 48 -6.26 -3.78 -4.99
C SER A 48 -7.04 -3.58 -3.69
N GLU A 49 -8.17 -2.88 -3.74
CA GLU A 49 -9.05 -2.66 -2.59
C GLU A 49 -9.64 -3.98 -2.06
N TRP A 50 -10.18 -4.83 -2.95
CA TRP A 50 -10.68 -6.15 -2.59
C TRP A 50 -9.61 -7.04 -1.94
N LEU A 51 -8.39 -7.03 -2.46
CA LEU A 51 -7.27 -7.77 -1.89
C LEU A 51 -6.88 -7.24 -0.50
N GLY A 52 -6.98 -5.92 -0.29
CA GLY A 52 -6.87 -5.29 1.03
C GLY A 52 -7.92 -5.79 2.01
N TRP A 53 -9.19 -5.87 1.59
CA TRP A 53 -10.27 -6.44 2.40
C TRP A 53 -10.03 -7.92 2.76
N ILE A 54 -9.57 -8.72 1.81
CA ILE A 54 -9.21 -10.13 2.05
C ILE A 54 -8.11 -10.23 3.11
N TYR A 55 -7.09 -9.37 3.06
CA TYR A 55 -6.04 -9.30 4.08
C TYR A 55 -6.61 -8.97 5.46
N LEU A 56 -7.46 -7.93 5.58
CA LEU A 56 -8.08 -7.54 6.84
C LEU A 56 -8.97 -8.64 7.44
N ILE A 57 -9.78 -9.29 6.60
CA ILE A 57 -10.61 -10.43 7.02
C ILE A 57 -9.72 -11.59 7.50
N GLY A 58 -8.63 -11.88 6.78
CA GLY A 58 -7.65 -12.89 7.18
C GLY A 58 -7.03 -12.61 8.55
N ILE A 59 -6.64 -11.37 8.81
CA ILE A 59 -6.14 -10.93 10.13
C ILE A 59 -7.20 -11.14 11.22
N ALA A 60 -8.45 -10.75 10.97
CA ALA A 60 -9.53 -10.90 11.93
C ALA A 60 -9.78 -12.37 12.29
N ILE A 61 -9.73 -13.28 11.30
CA ILE A 61 -9.84 -14.73 11.53
C ILE A 61 -8.67 -15.24 12.37
N LEU A 62 -7.43 -14.85 12.07
CA LEU A 62 -6.26 -15.22 12.86
C LEU A 62 -6.33 -14.71 14.30
N PHE A 63 -6.93 -13.53 14.51
CA PHE A 63 -7.15 -12.94 15.83
C PHE A 63 -8.14 -13.76 16.64
N ALA A 64 -9.27 -14.13 16.04
CA ALA A 64 -10.27 -14.97 16.69
C ALA A 64 -9.70 -16.36 17.05
N LEU A 65 -8.85 -16.93 16.18
CA LEU A 65 -8.16 -18.20 16.46
C LEU A 65 -7.17 -18.09 17.61
N LEU A 66 -6.41 -16.98 17.69
CA LEU A 66 -5.49 -16.71 18.80
C LEU A 66 -6.24 -16.60 20.13
N ILE A 67 -7.33 -15.82 20.19
CA ILE A 67 -8.16 -15.68 21.40
C ILE A 67 -8.69 -17.04 21.84
N ARG A 68 -9.21 -17.83 20.90
CA ARG A 68 -9.73 -19.17 21.19
C ARG A 68 -8.64 -20.09 21.77
N ALA A 69 -7.42 -20.04 21.25
CA ALA A 69 -6.29 -20.81 21.76
C ALA A 69 -5.88 -20.37 23.17
N ALA A 70 -5.87 -19.06 23.43
CA ALA A 70 -5.54 -18.48 24.73
C ALA A 70 -6.56 -18.88 25.82
N ILE A 71 -7.87 -18.78 25.53
CA ILE A 71 -8.93 -19.21 26.45
C ILE A 71 -8.83 -20.71 26.74
N GLY A 72 -8.49 -21.51 25.73
CA GLY A 72 -8.29 -22.95 25.86
C GLY A 72 -7.03 -23.36 26.64
N ARG A 73 -6.23 -22.40 27.14
CA ARG A 73 -4.94 -22.61 27.84
C ARG A 73 -3.96 -23.50 27.06
N ARG A 74 -4.01 -23.45 25.73
CA ARG A 74 -3.11 -24.22 24.85
C ARG A 74 -1.88 -23.40 24.48
N TRP A 75 -0.94 -23.29 25.43
CA TRP A 75 0.25 -22.46 25.29
C TRP A 75 1.11 -22.76 24.05
N GLN A 76 1.14 -24.03 23.61
CA GLN A 76 1.84 -24.42 22.38
C GLN A 76 1.20 -23.81 21.12
N ASP A 77 -0.13 -23.84 21.03
CA ASP A 77 -0.87 -23.24 19.91
C ASP A 77 -0.68 -21.70 19.93
N SER A 78 -0.71 -21.09 21.12
CA SER A 78 -0.48 -19.65 21.28
C SER A 78 0.90 -19.22 20.79
N ALA A 79 1.96 -20.01 21.05
CA ALA A 79 3.30 -19.70 20.54
C ALA A 79 3.35 -19.72 19.00
N ILE A 80 2.70 -20.69 18.35
CA ILE A 80 2.61 -20.75 16.88
C ILE A 80 1.86 -19.52 16.35
N PHE A 81 0.73 -19.15 16.96
CA PHE A 81 0.01 -17.96 16.54
C PHE A 81 0.83 -16.68 16.73
N ALA A 82 1.60 -16.56 17.82
CA ALA A 82 2.48 -15.41 18.02
C ALA A 82 3.48 -15.25 16.87
N VAL A 83 4.11 -16.35 16.43
CA VAL A 83 5.01 -16.33 15.26
C VAL A 83 4.28 -15.93 13.98
N ILE A 84 3.09 -16.50 13.74
CA ILE A 84 2.25 -16.13 12.58
C ILE A 84 1.91 -14.65 12.61
N TRP A 85 1.56 -14.10 13.77
CA TRP A 85 1.28 -12.69 13.96
C TRP A 85 2.48 -11.80 13.66
N CYS A 86 3.69 -12.19 14.07
CA CYS A 86 4.91 -11.47 13.68
C CYS A 86 5.08 -11.42 12.15
N VAL A 87 4.80 -12.52 11.45
CA VAL A 87 4.92 -12.57 9.98
C VAL A 87 3.81 -11.75 9.29
N VAL A 88 2.56 -11.91 9.72
CA VAL A 88 1.41 -11.23 9.10
C VAL A 88 1.41 -9.73 9.40
N LEU A 89 1.93 -9.30 10.55
CA LEU A 89 2.06 -7.88 10.88
C LEU A 89 3.35 -7.24 10.40
N PHE A 90 4.37 -8.02 10.02
CA PHE A 90 5.61 -7.49 9.45
C PHE A 90 5.39 -6.41 8.37
N PRO A 91 4.42 -6.56 7.44
CA PRO A 91 4.14 -5.54 6.45
C PRO A 91 3.70 -4.19 7.00
N LEU A 92 3.05 -4.15 8.18
CA LEU A 92 2.65 -2.89 8.83
C LEU A 92 3.84 -2.14 9.43
N TYR A 93 4.90 -2.86 9.79
CA TYR A 93 6.10 -2.29 10.43
C TYR A 93 7.27 -2.12 9.46
N ALA A 94 7.12 -2.54 8.20
CA ALA A 94 8.14 -2.43 7.17
C ALA A 94 7.71 -1.43 6.08
N PRO A 95 7.58 -0.12 6.42
CA PRO A 95 7.12 0.89 5.47
C PRO A 95 8.03 0.92 4.23
N ILE A 96 9.33 0.68 4.40
CA ILE A 96 10.33 0.62 3.34
C ILE A 96 9.99 -0.45 2.29
N THR A 97 9.57 -1.64 2.73
CA THR A 97 9.22 -2.76 1.84
C THR A 97 7.99 -2.45 1.01
N ALA A 98 6.94 -1.93 1.64
CA ALA A 98 5.74 -1.46 0.94
C ALA A 98 6.09 -0.34 -0.05
N SER A 99 6.96 0.57 0.38
CA SER A 99 7.50 1.68 -0.41
C SER A 99 8.17 1.18 -1.69
N TRP A 100 9.00 0.14 -1.58
CA TRP A 100 9.77 -0.42 -2.69
C TRP A 100 8.87 -1.20 -3.65
N MET A 101 7.98 -2.05 -3.10
CA MET A 101 7.01 -2.79 -3.91
C MET A 101 6.10 -1.85 -4.72
N ARG A 102 5.66 -0.74 -4.12
CA ARG A 102 4.88 0.28 -4.82
C ARG A 102 5.65 0.89 -6.00
N VAL A 103 6.93 1.23 -5.79
CA VAL A 103 7.77 1.80 -6.85
C VAL A 103 7.97 0.80 -8.00
N GLU A 104 8.25 -0.47 -7.71
CA GLU A 104 8.43 -1.49 -8.75
C GLU A 104 7.11 -1.81 -9.48
N ALA A 105 5.99 -1.86 -8.76
CA ALA A 105 4.67 -2.04 -9.36
C ALA A 105 4.33 -0.87 -10.31
N PHE A 106 4.57 0.36 -9.87
CA PHE A 106 4.40 1.54 -10.72
C PHE A 106 5.31 1.50 -11.94
N ARG A 107 6.58 1.13 -11.76
CA ARG A 107 7.55 1.02 -12.85
C ARG A 107 7.12 0.01 -13.92
N ALA A 108 6.56 -1.12 -13.49
CA ALA A 108 5.99 -2.11 -14.40
C ALA A 108 4.75 -1.56 -15.13
N HIS A 109 3.87 -0.85 -14.42
CA HIS A 109 2.66 -0.22 -14.97
C HIS A 109 2.96 0.84 -16.04
N VAL A 110 3.96 1.69 -15.82
CA VAL A 110 4.30 2.76 -16.77
C VAL A 110 5.16 2.29 -17.95
N SER A 111 5.57 1.02 -18.00
CA SER A 111 6.45 0.53 -19.07
C SER A 111 5.64 0.08 -20.30
N PRO A 112 5.88 0.64 -21.51
CA PRO A 112 6.92 1.61 -21.87
C PRO A 112 6.54 3.07 -21.58
N ILE A 113 7.49 3.82 -20.99
CA ILE A 113 7.28 5.19 -20.45
C ILE A 113 6.73 6.15 -21.51
N ALA A 114 7.17 6.05 -22.77
CA ALA A 114 6.70 6.95 -23.83
C ALA A 114 5.20 6.82 -24.09
N SER A 115 4.66 5.59 -24.06
CA SER A 115 3.22 5.34 -24.24
C SER A 115 2.40 5.79 -23.04
N TYR A 116 3.00 5.74 -21.86
CA TYR A 116 2.38 6.23 -20.64
C TYR A 116 2.28 7.76 -20.66
N LEU A 117 3.40 8.44 -20.94
CA LEU A 117 3.47 9.89 -21.01
C LEU A 117 2.53 10.50 -22.06
N SER A 118 2.22 9.80 -23.15
CA SER A 118 1.25 10.28 -24.14
C SER A 118 -0.19 10.34 -23.63
N GLN A 119 -0.50 9.65 -22.52
CA GLN A 119 -1.81 9.68 -21.88
C GLN A 119 -1.90 10.75 -20.78
N CYS A 120 -0.76 11.23 -20.29
CA CYS A 120 -0.69 12.29 -19.30
C CYS A 120 -1.12 13.63 -19.92
N LYS A 121 -1.80 14.46 -19.11
CA LYS A 121 -2.05 15.86 -19.43
C LYS A 121 -0.82 16.65 -19.01
N LEU A 122 0.06 16.95 -19.96
CA LEU A 122 1.32 17.66 -19.72
C LEU A 122 1.28 19.05 -20.33
N ILE A 123 1.93 20.00 -19.67
CA ILE A 123 2.27 21.31 -20.26
C ILE A 123 3.79 21.49 -20.26
N ASP A 124 4.26 22.15 -21.30
CA ASP A 124 5.62 22.66 -21.35
C ASP A 124 5.65 24.06 -20.71
N PHE A 125 6.63 24.32 -19.86
CA PHE A 125 6.89 25.65 -19.33
C PHE A 125 8.40 25.91 -19.31
N VAL A 126 8.79 27.17 -19.13
CA VAL A 126 10.20 27.56 -19.06
C VAL A 126 10.51 27.91 -17.62
N ALA A 127 11.50 27.24 -17.03
CA ALA A 127 12.04 27.58 -15.71
C ALA A 127 13.54 27.89 -15.87
N GLY A 128 13.92 29.13 -15.61
CA GLY A 128 15.25 29.63 -15.95
C GLY A 128 15.50 29.55 -17.46
N ASN A 129 16.51 28.76 -17.87
CA ASN A 129 16.93 28.63 -19.27
C ASN A 129 16.55 27.28 -19.92
N ALA A 130 15.76 26.45 -19.25
CA ALA A 130 15.40 25.11 -19.71
C ALA A 130 13.88 24.96 -19.90
N LYS A 131 13.50 24.22 -20.94
CA LYS A 131 12.12 23.75 -21.10
C LYS A 131 11.87 22.60 -20.13
N GLN A 132 10.82 22.73 -19.34
CA GLN A 132 10.40 21.78 -18.32
C GLN A 132 9.02 21.25 -18.66
N LYS A 133 8.71 20.06 -18.16
CA LYS A 133 7.40 19.42 -18.30
C LYS A 133 6.81 19.17 -16.94
N LEU A 134 5.55 19.55 -16.80
CA LEU A 134 4.74 19.29 -15.63
C LEU A 134 3.37 18.81 -16.07
N GLY A 135 2.80 17.85 -15.35
CA GLY A 135 1.39 17.59 -15.47
C GLY A 135 0.90 16.32 -14.81
N ARG A 136 -0.41 16.13 -14.90
CA ARG A 136 -1.13 15.04 -14.25
C ARG A 136 -1.22 13.83 -15.18
N CYS A 137 -0.85 12.66 -14.68
CA CYS A 137 -0.92 11.39 -15.39
C CYS A 137 -2.16 10.60 -14.99
N GLU A 138 -2.32 10.31 -13.69
CA GLU A 138 -3.41 9.47 -13.19
C GLU A 138 -4.04 10.05 -11.94
N ASN A 139 -5.30 9.72 -11.73
CA ASN A 139 -6.01 9.90 -10.48
C ASN A 139 -6.40 8.51 -10.00
N LEU A 140 -5.78 8.07 -8.91
CA LEU A 140 -5.92 6.74 -8.36
C LEU A 140 -7.11 6.62 -7.40
N GLY A 141 -7.88 7.70 -7.20
CA GLY A 141 -9.10 7.79 -6.41
C GLY A 141 -9.15 6.83 -5.23
N THR A 142 -8.73 7.25 -4.04
CA THR A 142 -8.91 6.36 -2.89
C THR A 142 -10.38 6.39 -2.47
N GLY A 143 -10.92 5.26 -1.99
CA GLY A 143 -12.32 5.14 -1.55
C GLY A 143 -12.68 5.95 -0.29
N GLY A 144 -11.95 7.02 0.02
CA GLY A 144 -12.13 7.89 1.18
C GLY A 144 -11.95 9.37 0.82
N GLU A 145 -11.52 10.18 1.78
CA GLU A 145 -11.30 11.62 1.57
C GLU A 145 -10.00 11.90 0.78
N GLU A 146 -8.99 11.05 0.86
CA GLU A 146 -7.70 11.28 0.18
C GLU A 146 -7.79 10.98 -1.33
N VAL A 147 -7.39 11.91 -2.18
CA VAL A 147 -7.23 11.69 -3.61
C VAL A 147 -5.74 11.55 -3.90
N LEU A 148 -5.33 10.34 -4.29
CA LEU A 148 -3.97 10.08 -4.75
C LEU A 148 -3.87 10.40 -6.25
N GLU A 149 -2.99 11.32 -6.61
CA GLU A 149 -2.71 11.66 -8.01
C GLU A 149 -1.24 11.38 -8.35
N ILE A 150 -1.01 10.95 -9.59
CA ILE A 150 0.33 10.78 -10.15
C ILE A 150 0.64 11.96 -11.04
N PHE A 151 1.75 12.64 -10.74
CA PHE A 151 2.29 13.74 -11.51
C PHE A 151 3.61 13.38 -12.15
N TYR A 152 3.86 13.96 -13.31
CA TYR A 152 5.16 14.01 -13.95
C TYR A 152 5.71 15.43 -13.79
N ASP A 153 6.89 15.58 -13.18
CA ASP A 153 7.55 16.87 -12.95
C ASP A 153 9.05 16.75 -13.17
N THR A 154 9.56 17.29 -14.29
CA THR A 154 11.00 17.24 -14.62
C THR A 154 11.86 18.13 -13.73
N THR A 155 11.26 19.05 -12.97
CA THR A 155 11.98 19.94 -12.06
C THR A 155 12.19 19.34 -10.68
N GLY A 156 11.32 18.40 -10.29
CA GLY A 156 11.25 17.84 -8.94
C GLY A 156 10.85 18.84 -7.85
N LEU A 157 10.35 20.03 -8.21
CA LEU A 157 9.92 21.05 -7.26
C LEU A 157 8.66 20.65 -6.49
N ILE A 158 7.93 19.66 -6.98
CA ILE A 158 6.74 19.12 -6.32
C ILE A 158 6.99 18.55 -4.92
N VAL A 159 8.17 17.97 -4.69
CA VAL A 159 8.62 17.50 -3.36
C VAL A 159 9.48 18.53 -2.63
N ALA A 160 9.82 19.64 -3.30
CA ALA A 160 10.60 20.69 -2.68
C ALA A 160 9.72 21.51 -1.70
N PRO A 161 10.33 22.09 -0.65
CA PRO A 161 9.63 23.00 0.25
C PRO A 161 8.97 24.15 -0.53
N PRO A 162 7.80 24.67 -0.10
CA PRO A 162 7.07 25.73 -0.80
C PRO A 162 7.92 26.97 -1.15
N ALA A 163 8.86 27.32 -0.27
CA ALA A 163 9.78 28.45 -0.46
C ALA A 163 10.73 28.29 -1.65
N GLN A 164 11.02 27.05 -2.08
CA GLN A 164 11.91 26.75 -3.20
C GLN A 164 11.16 26.59 -4.53
N ARG A 165 9.83 26.54 -4.51
CA ARG A 165 9.01 26.41 -5.72
C ARG A 165 8.99 27.73 -6.49
N THR A 166 9.48 27.70 -7.72
CA THR A 166 9.57 28.88 -8.60
C THR A 166 8.19 29.39 -9.02
N PRO A 167 8.00 30.70 -9.27
CA PRO A 167 6.72 31.26 -9.73
C PRO A 167 6.19 30.59 -11.01
N GLU A 168 7.07 30.25 -11.95
CA GLU A 168 6.72 29.61 -13.22
C GLU A 168 6.15 28.20 -12.99
N TRP A 169 6.79 27.43 -12.09
CA TRP A 169 6.28 26.13 -11.67
C TRP A 169 4.93 26.23 -10.97
N ARG A 170 4.73 27.23 -10.09
CA ARG A 170 3.44 27.42 -9.40
C ARG A 170 2.31 27.76 -10.39
N ALA A 171 2.59 28.64 -11.35
CA ALA A 171 1.66 28.95 -12.42
C ALA A 171 1.33 27.71 -13.26
N ALA A 172 2.34 26.90 -13.61
CA ALA A 172 2.16 25.64 -14.32
C ALA A 172 1.30 24.64 -13.52
N MET A 173 1.59 24.46 -12.23
CA MET A 173 0.89 23.52 -11.35
C MET A 173 -0.57 23.95 -11.10
N GLY A 174 -0.83 25.26 -11.05
CA GLY A 174 -2.17 25.83 -10.91
C GLY A 174 -3.15 25.42 -12.01
N HIS A 175 -2.67 25.03 -13.19
CA HIS A 175 -3.52 24.49 -14.27
C HIS A 175 -4.10 23.11 -13.98
N PHE A 176 -3.46 22.33 -13.10
CA PHE A 176 -3.85 20.95 -12.81
C PHE A 176 -4.51 20.81 -11.45
N SER A 177 -3.88 21.38 -10.42
CA SER A 177 -4.35 21.28 -9.05
C SER A 177 -3.94 22.53 -8.27
N PRO A 178 -4.85 23.50 -8.11
CA PRO A 178 -4.61 24.69 -7.29
C PRO A 178 -4.18 24.31 -5.87
N THR A 179 -4.80 23.27 -5.29
CA THR A 179 -4.47 22.73 -3.98
C THR A 179 -3.05 22.19 -3.91
N ALA A 180 -2.56 21.57 -5.00
CA ALA A 180 -1.21 21.03 -5.03
C ALA A 180 -0.11 22.11 -5.03
N VAL A 181 -0.43 23.34 -5.49
CA VAL A 181 0.48 24.49 -5.43
C VAL A 181 0.84 24.83 -3.99
N HIS A 182 -0.15 24.74 -3.10
CA HIS A 182 -0.09 25.10 -1.69
C HIS A 182 0.15 23.91 -0.76
N LEU A 183 0.72 22.80 -1.25
CA LEU A 183 1.11 21.69 -0.38
C LEU A 183 2.19 22.17 0.60
N GLU A 184 1.77 22.60 1.79
CA GLU A 184 2.63 23.09 2.88
C GLU A 184 3.26 21.94 3.68
N GLY A 185 2.75 20.72 3.53
CA GLY A 185 3.24 19.56 4.27
C GLY A 185 4.44 18.88 3.60
N GLU A 186 5.60 18.93 4.25
CA GLU A 186 6.62 17.88 4.08
C GLU A 186 5.95 16.51 4.25
N GLY A 187 5.95 15.68 3.21
CA GLY A 187 5.39 14.33 3.24
C GLY A 187 4.08 14.10 2.46
N ARG A 188 3.46 15.12 1.86
CA ARG A 188 2.27 14.93 1.00
C ARG A 188 2.58 14.56 -0.44
N ALA A 189 3.80 14.81 -0.90
CA ALA A 189 4.29 14.37 -2.19
C ALA A 189 5.47 13.41 -1.99
N ARG A 190 5.48 12.32 -2.75
CA ARG A 190 6.52 11.30 -2.71
C ARG A 190 7.01 10.97 -4.11
N ARG A 191 8.32 10.91 -4.28
CA ARG A 191 8.91 10.41 -5.52
C ARG A 191 8.68 8.92 -5.67
N LEU A 192 8.15 8.50 -6.82
CA LEU A 192 8.01 7.09 -7.18
C LEU A 192 9.26 6.61 -7.91
N PHE A 193 9.45 7.06 -9.14
CA PHE A 193 10.57 6.68 -10.00
C PHE A 193 10.80 7.76 -11.07
N GLY A 194 12.05 8.04 -11.42
CA GLY A 194 12.37 9.07 -12.41
C GLY A 194 11.75 10.42 -12.02
N ASP A 195 10.99 11.01 -12.94
CA ASP A 195 10.31 12.29 -12.77
C ASP A 195 8.82 12.11 -12.40
N PHE A 196 8.43 10.93 -11.91
CA PHE A 196 7.07 10.65 -11.45
C PHE A 196 6.94 10.76 -9.93
N TYR A 197 5.84 11.38 -9.50
CA TYR A 197 5.53 11.71 -8.12
C TYR A 197 4.10 11.32 -7.79
N GLU A 198 3.90 10.74 -6.61
CA GLU A 198 2.60 10.48 -5.99
C GLU A 198 2.28 11.64 -5.05
N ILE A 199 1.07 12.19 -5.15
CA ILE A 199 0.61 13.30 -4.32
C ILE A 199 -0.70 12.89 -3.64
N ALA A 200 -0.76 13.09 -2.33
CA ALA A 200 -1.97 13.00 -1.53
C ALA A 200 -2.66 14.37 -1.45
N LEU A 201 -3.89 14.46 -1.98
CA LEU A 201 -4.74 15.64 -1.91
C LEU A 201 -5.92 15.36 -0.97
N PHE A 202 -6.31 16.31 -0.11
CA PHE A 202 -7.47 16.16 0.77
C PHE A 202 -8.58 17.13 0.36
N PRO A 203 -9.87 16.75 0.46
CA PRO A 203 -10.99 17.55 -0.05
C PRO A 203 -11.25 18.76 0.86
N HIS A 204 -10.86 18.68 2.13
CA HIS A 204 -10.97 19.79 3.08
C HIS A 204 -9.94 20.91 2.83
N ASP A 205 -8.90 20.66 2.02
CA ASP A 205 -8.01 21.71 1.53
C ASP A 205 -8.69 22.59 0.44
N TYR A 206 -9.96 22.31 0.07
CA TYR A 206 -10.75 23.11 -0.88
C TYR A 206 -11.56 24.23 -0.22
N ASP A 207 -11.59 24.34 1.12
CA ASP A 207 -12.40 25.35 1.80
C ASP A 207 -11.71 26.72 1.77
N GLY A 208 -11.73 27.34 0.58
CA GLY A 208 -12.27 28.67 0.38
C GLY A 208 -11.95 29.78 1.38
N SER A 209 -10.76 29.86 1.99
CA SER A 209 -10.24 31.17 2.39
C SER A 209 -9.78 31.91 1.14
N ASN A 210 -10.77 32.50 0.46
CA ASN A 210 -10.60 33.82 -0.14
C ASN A 210 -10.01 34.74 0.94
N ASP A 211 -8.69 34.75 1.09
CA ASP A 211 -7.98 35.83 1.75
C ASP A 211 -6.89 36.30 0.79
N ASP A 212 -7.27 37.37 0.08
CA ASP A 212 -6.43 38.42 -0.49
C ASP A 212 -5.14 38.03 -1.20
N PHE A 213 -5.17 37.99 -2.54
CA PHE A 213 -4.15 38.62 -3.41
C PHE A 213 -4.70 38.91 -4.82
#